data_AF-A0A949CNY2-F1
#
_entry.id   AF-A0A949CNY2-F1
#
_cell.length_a   1.000
_cell.length_b   1.000
_cell.length_c   1.000
_cell.angle_alpha   90.00
_cell.angle_beta   90.00
_cell.angle_gamma   90.00
#
_symmetry.space_group_name_H-M   'P 1'
#
loop_
_entity.id
_entity.type
_entity.pdbx_description
1 polymer ?
#
loop_
_entity_poly.entity_id
_entity_poly.type
_entity_poly.pdbx_seq_one_letter_code
_entity_poly.pdbx_strand_id
1 'polypeptide(L)'
;MRQCTGMILLTIASVALSQEKRGLAVGDNVPGSFHPFNVTFRVDPSPEPMVPSARESRSTKHKYHCLITEYDMDPVVMLVARNLDESAGFRDLLTKLNTLVDNNQRGRLRAFVVALYPEELTDVVTQDEKRNEYAARLDKLAADLKLTGVVLTLAAPKDLARFNFDETVALNAIVYQKLKVTASRSIGRDALDQANGPDAQAVLASVTELMDKLYPKPKK
;
A
#
# COMPACT_ATOMS: atom_id res chain seq x y z
N MET A 1 -58.74 -40.71 22.99
CA MET A 1 -58.29 -39.36 22.61
C MET A 1 -57.08 -39.49 21.70
N ARG A 2 -57.06 -38.87 20.52
CA ARG A 2 -55.88 -38.83 19.63
C ARG A 2 -55.29 -37.42 19.70
N GLN A 3 -54.04 -37.30 20.11
CA GLN A 3 -53.31 -36.02 20.09
C GLN A 3 -52.62 -35.88 18.74
N CYS A 4 -52.95 -34.83 17.99
CA CYS A 4 -52.25 -34.47 16.75
C CYS A 4 -51.04 -33.62 17.08
N THR A 5 -49.83 -34.18 16.95
CA THR A 5 -48.58 -33.44 17.14
C THR A 5 -48.33 -32.52 15.94
N GLY A 6 -48.64 -31.23 16.10
CA GLY A 6 -48.39 -30.21 15.07
C GLY A 6 -46.91 -29.89 14.93
N MET A 7 -46.29 -30.30 13.82
CA MET A 7 -44.90 -30.01 13.50
C MET A 7 -44.79 -28.60 12.88
N ILE A 8 -44.35 -27.62 13.68
CA ILE A 8 -44.09 -26.25 13.20
C ILE A 8 -42.75 -26.23 12.46
N LEU A 9 -42.80 -26.06 11.14
CA LEU A 9 -41.61 -25.85 10.31
C LEU A 9 -41.18 -24.37 10.44
N LEU A 10 -40.09 -24.10 11.15
CA LEU A 10 -39.54 -22.75 11.28
C LEU A 10 -38.57 -22.45 10.15
N THR A 11 -39.05 -21.85 9.07
CA THR A 11 -38.23 -21.45 7.92
C THR A 11 -37.37 -20.24 8.28
N ILE A 12 -36.11 -20.47 8.68
CA ILE A 12 -35.14 -19.40 8.90
C ILE A 12 -34.79 -18.80 7.53
N ALA A 13 -35.34 -17.63 7.22
CA ALA A 13 -34.95 -16.85 6.06
C ALA A 13 -33.52 -16.32 6.28
N SER A 14 -32.54 -16.97 5.65
CA SER A 14 -31.16 -16.49 5.61
C SER A 14 -31.12 -15.13 4.90
N VAL A 15 -31.14 -14.05 5.68
CA VAL A 15 -30.84 -12.71 5.18
C VAL A 15 -29.38 -12.74 4.72
N ALA A 16 -29.18 -12.89 3.42
CA ALA A 16 -27.89 -12.67 2.81
C ALA A 16 -27.57 -11.18 2.94
N LEU A 17 -26.89 -10.81 4.04
CA LEU A 17 -26.23 -9.52 4.10
C LEU A 17 -25.29 -9.45 2.90
N SER A 18 -25.61 -8.57 1.96
CA SER A 18 -24.69 -8.17 0.92
C SER A 18 -23.52 -7.49 1.60
N GLN A 19 -22.48 -8.26 1.91
CA GLN A 19 -21.19 -7.73 2.33
C GLN A 19 -20.70 -6.84 1.19
N GLU A 20 -20.79 -5.52 1.39
CA GLU A 20 -20.23 -4.56 0.45
C GLU A 20 -18.76 -4.92 0.23
N LYS A 21 -18.35 -5.02 -1.04
CA LYS A 21 -16.97 -5.35 -1.39
C LYS A 21 -16.05 -4.22 -0.93
N ARG A 22 -15.43 -4.40 0.24
CA ARG A 22 -14.39 -3.52 0.77
C ARG A 22 -13.05 -3.82 0.09
N GLY A 23 -12.32 -2.77 -0.22
CA GLY A 23 -11.08 -2.79 -0.98
C GLY A 23 -11.26 -3.11 -2.47
N LEU A 24 -10.15 -3.08 -3.20
CA LEU A 24 -10.11 -3.49 -4.60
C LEU A 24 -10.02 -5.01 -4.71
N ALA A 25 -10.82 -5.64 -5.58
CA ALA A 25 -10.71 -7.07 -5.83
C ALA A 25 -9.61 -7.39 -6.84
N VAL A 26 -9.13 -8.64 -6.83
CA VAL A 26 -8.22 -9.14 -7.88
C VAL A 26 -8.93 -9.10 -9.23
N GLY A 27 -8.29 -8.50 -10.23
CA GLY A 27 -8.89 -8.23 -11.53
C GLY A 27 -9.65 -6.91 -11.63
N ASP A 28 -9.80 -6.12 -10.58
CA ASP A 28 -10.28 -4.74 -10.69
C ASP A 28 -9.19 -3.83 -11.27
N ASN A 29 -9.61 -2.72 -11.89
CA ASN A 29 -8.69 -1.65 -12.24
C ASN A 29 -8.43 -0.79 -11.00
N VAL A 30 -7.19 -0.38 -10.78
CA VAL A 30 -6.85 0.61 -9.76
C VAL A 30 -7.58 1.92 -10.12
N PRO A 31 -8.27 2.57 -9.14
CA PRO A 31 -8.87 3.88 -9.36
C PRO A 31 -7.86 4.91 -9.87
N GLY A 32 -8.36 5.97 -10.50
CA GLY A 32 -7.52 6.97 -11.19
C GLY A 32 -6.56 7.76 -10.28
N SER A 33 -5.94 8.80 -10.85
CA SER A 33 -4.92 9.59 -10.15
C SER A 33 -5.42 10.27 -8.87
N PHE A 34 -4.66 10.15 -7.78
CA PHE A 34 -4.72 11.01 -6.58
C PHE A 34 -3.35 11.63 -6.36
N HIS A 35 -3.30 12.77 -5.68
CA HIS A 35 -2.08 13.55 -5.51
C HIS A 35 -1.70 13.58 -4.02
N PRO A 36 -1.15 12.49 -3.46
CA PRO A 36 -0.62 12.53 -2.11
C PRO A 36 0.59 13.47 -2.05
N PHE A 37 0.90 13.96 -0.86
CA PHE A 37 2.14 14.68 -0.62
C PHE A 37 3.28 13.68 -0.46
N ASN A 38 4.17 13.61 -1.45
CA ASN A 38 5.32 12.72 -1.41
C ASN A 38 6.32 13.22 -0.36
N VAL A 39 6.53 12.45 0.71
CA VAL A 39 7.49 12.80 1.76
C VAL A 39 8.88 12.42 1.32
N THR A 40 9.10 11.19 0.87
CA THR A 40 10.40 10.77 0.34
C THR A 40 10.38 10.73 -1.19
N PHE A 41 11.50 10.34 -1.80
CA PHE A 41 11.60 10.08 -3.24
C PHE A 41 12.48 8.85 -3.44
N ARG A 42 12.28 8.13 -4.55
CA ARG A 42 13.16 7.02 -4.93
C ARG A 42 14.53 7.57 -5.31
N VAL A 43 15.60 6.97 -4.77
CA VAL A 43 16.97 7.25 -5.22
C VAL A 43 17.23 6.43 -6.49
N ASP A 44 17.25 7.07 -7.66
CA ASP A 44 17.62 6.36 -8.88
C ASP A 44 19.09 5.90 -8.82
N PRO A 45 19.38 4.60 -9.04
CA PRO A 45 20.71 4.01 -8.92
C PRO A 45 21.58 4.23 -10.17
N SER A 46 21.33 5.32 -10.92
CA SER A 46 22.08 5.60 -12.15
C SER A 46 23.58 5.71 -11.82
N PRO A 47 24.46 4.92 -12.48
CA PRO A 47 25.90 4.93 -12.20
C PRO A 47 26.60 6.17 -12.76
N GLU A 48 25.95 6.91 -13.67
CA GLU A 48 26.50 8.14 -14.20
C GLU A 48 26.29 9.30 -13.20
N PRO A 49 27.31 10.13 -12.95
CA PRO A 49 27.17 11.34 -12.17
C PRO A 49 26.34 12.36 -12.96
N MET A 50 25.01 12.25 -12.86
CA MET A 50 24.10 13.25 -13.39
C MET A 50 24.45 14.61 -12.80
N VAL A 51 24.52 15.63 -13.66
CA VAL A 51 24.71 17.02 -13.24
C VAL A 51 23.70 17.36 -12.14
N PRO A 52 24.12 17.86 -10.96
CA PRO A 52 23.23 17.96 -9.78
C PRO A 52 21.89 18.67 -10.06
N SER A 53 21.91 19.72 -10.89
CA SER A 53 20.72 20.47 -11.33
C SER A 53 19.65 19.62 -12.02
N ALA A 54 20.02 18.55 -12.72
CA ALA A 54 19.07 17.65 -13.39
C ALA A 54 18.36 16.71 -12.40
N ARG A 55 18.97 16.41 -11.25
CA ARG A 55 18.45 15.45 -10.26
C ARG A 55 17.40 16.09 -9.35
N GLU A 56 17.63 17.33 -8.90
CA GLU A 56 16.66 18.08 -8.08
C GLU A 56 15.39 18.44 -8.86
N SER A 57 15.54 18.85 -10.13
CA SER A 57 14.42 19.23 -11.01
C SER A 57 13.32 18.16 -11.11
N ARG A 58 13.71 16.88 -11.14
CA ARG A 58 12.80 15.74 -11.30
C ARG A 58 12.30 15.12 -10.00
N SER A 59 12.86 15.50 -8.85
CA SER A 59 12.43 14.92 -7.58
C SER A 59 10.99 15.32 -7.26
N THR A 60 10.15 14.34 -6.94
CA THR A 60 8.79 14.56 -6.43
C THR A 60 8.76 14.75 -4.91
N LYS A 61 9.92 14.75 -4.22
CA LYS A 61 10.01 15.01 -2.77
C LYS A 61 9.36 16.34 -2.40
N HIS A 62 8.54 16.33 -1.35
CA HIS A 62 7.77 17.47 -0.82
C HIS A 62 6.86 18.15 -1.86
N LYS A 63 6.34 17.38 -2.82
CA LYS A 63 5.36 17.83 -3.83
C LYS A 63 4.13 16.94 -3.81
N TYR A 64 3.00 17.49 -4.22
CA TYR A 64 1.79 16.72 -4.52
C TYR A 64 1.98 16.03 -5.87
N HIS A 65 2.12 14.70 -5.90
CA HIS A 65 2.37 13.97 -7.15
C HIS A 65 1.74 12.57 -7.15
N CYS A 66 1.13 12.21 -8.27
CA CYS A 66 0.43 10.95 -8.42
C CYS A 66 1.39 9.81 -8.82
N LEU A 67 1.82 9.02 -7.85
CA LEU A 67 2.68 7.85 -8.07
C LEU A 67 2.02 6.76 -8.94
N ILE A 68 0.69 6.66 -8.96
CA ILE A 68 -0.02 5.74 -9.86
C ILE A 68 0.27 6.09 -11.32
N THR A 69 0.29 7.37 -11.69
CA THR A 69 0.58 7.84 -13.05
C THR A 69 2.08 8.00 -13.31
N GLU A 70 2.90 8.20 -12.29
CA GLU A 70 4.37 8.16 -12.42
C GLU A 70 4.87 6.74 -12.78
N TYR A 71 4.23 5.72 -12.19
CA TYR A 71 4.65 4.33 -12.36
C TYR A 71 3.89 3.58 -13.46
N ASP A 72 2.63 3.94 -13.74
CA ASP A 72 1.84 3.56 -14.93
C ASP A 72 1.90 2.07 -15.33
N MET A 73 2.86 1.71 -16.19
CA MET A 73 3.06 0.38 -16.76
C MET A 73 4.05 -0.51 -15.99
N ASP A 74 4.62 -0.04 -14.87
CA ASP A 74 5.48 -0.83 -13.98
C ASP A 74 4.65 -1.80 -13.09
N PRO A 75 5.26 -2.88 -12.55
CA PRO A 75 4.69 -3.61 -11.43
C PRO A 75 4.84 -2.78 -10.15
N VAL A 76 3.75 -2.61 -9.39
CA VAL A 76 3.70 -1.70 -8.25
C VAL A 76 3.10 -2.35 -7.01
N VAL A 77 3.69 -2.05 -5.86
CA VAL A 77 3.15 -2.32 -4.54
C VAL A 77 2.69 -1.01 -3.91
N MET A 78 1.39 -0.87 -3.67
CA MET A 78 0.80 0.24 -2.93
C MET A 78 0.36 -0.25 -1.55
N LEU A 79 0.95 0.33 -0.51
CA LEU A 79 0.58 0.08 0.88
C LEU A 79 -0.17 1.28 1.44
N VAL A 80 -1.38 1.09 1.97
CA VAL A 80 -2.17 2.16 2.62
C VAL A 80 -2.24 1.87 4.11
N ALA A 81 -1.50 2.65 4.90
CA ALA A 81 -1.17 2.35 6.30
C ALA A 81 -1.77 3.42 7.24
N ARG A 82 -2.52 2.99 8.26
CA ARG A 82 -3.17 3.87 9.26
C ARG A 82 -2.41 3.79 10.59
N ASN A 83 -1.74 4.86 11.00
CA ASN A 83 -1.05 4.97 12.32
C ASN A 83 -0.09 3.79 12.64
N LEU A 84 0.78 3.39 11.69
CA LEU A 84 1.58 2.15 11.72
C LEU A 84 3.11 2.32 11.78
N ASP A 85 3.64 3.54 11.71
CA ASP A 85 5.09 3.81 11.56
C ASP A 85 5.97 3.35 12.75
N GLU A 86 5.35 3.08 13.91
CA GLU A 86 5.99 2.51 15.10
C GLU A 86 5.90 0.97 15.17
N SER A 87 5.05 0.33 14.36
CA SER A 87 4.83 -1.12 14.42
C SER A 87 6.03 -1.91 13.86
N ALA A 88 6.52 -2.88 14.64
CA ALA A 88 7.77 -3.58 14.35
C ALA A 88 7.70 -4.44 13.07
N GLY A 89 6.59 -5.15 12.84
CA GLY A 89 6.39 -5.93 11.62
C GLY A 89 6.07 -5.06 10.41
N PHE A 90 5.48 -3.87 10.58
CA PHE A 90 5.39 -2.90 9.49
C PHE A 90 6.77 -2.40 9.06
N ARG A 91 7.66 -2.07 10.00
CA ARG A 91 9.06 -1.69 9.71
C ARG A 91 9.82 -2.81 9.00
N ASP A 92 9.71 -4.04 9.48
CA ASP A 92 10.28 -5.24 8.84
C ASP A 92 9.75 -5.46 7.40
N LEU A 93 8.44 -5.27 7.18
CA LEU A 93 7.82 -5.31 5.85
C LEU A 93 8.41 -4.24 4.93
N LEU A 94 8.58 -3.00 5.39
CA LEU A 94 9.18 -1.92 4.59
C LEU A 94 10.63 -2.22 4.21
N THR A 95 11.46 -2.69 5.15
CA THR A 95 12.85 -3.07 4.86
C THR A 95 12.92 -4.19 3.81
N LYS A 96 12.11 -5.25 3.94
CA LYS A 96 12.07 -6.36 2.97
C LYS A 96 11.53 -5.93 1.61
N LEU A 97 10.50 -5.09 1.58
CA LEU A 97 9.96 -4.54 0.35
C LEU A 97 11.00 -3.66 -0.37
N ASN A 98 11.80 -2.89 0.37
CA ASN A 98 12.93 -2.14 -0.19
C ASN A 98 13.96 -3.07 -0.83
N THR A 99 14.38 -4.13 -0.10
CA THR A 99 15.29 -5.15 -0.65
C THR A 99 14.71 -5.86 -1.88
N LEU A 100 13.40 -6.12 -1.93
CA LEU A 100 12.75 -6.66 -3.13
C LEU A 100 12.80 -5.68 -4.30
N VAL A 101 12.52 -4.39 -4.08
CA VAL A 101 12.64 -3.35 -5.13
C VAL A 101 14.07 -3.26 -5.66
N ASP A 102 15.07 -3.22 -4.79
CA ASP A 102 16.48 -3.15 -5.17
C ASP A 102 16.92 -4.39 -5.97
N ASN A 103 16.51 -5.59 -5.56
CA ASN A 103 16.79 -6.82 -6.30
C ASN A 103 16.04 -6.93 -7.64
N ASN A 104 14.96 -6.17 -7.84
CA ASN A 104 14.09 -6.24 -9.01
C ASN A 104 14.14 -4.98 -9.90
N GLN A 105 15.20 -4.16 -9.79
CA GLN A 105 15.38 -2.95 -10.61
C GLN A 105 15.22 -3.20 -12.12
N ARG A 106 15.70 -4.34 -12.65
CA ARG A 106 15.52 -4.72 -14.07
C ARG A 106 14.06 -4.96 -14.46
N GLY A 107 13.28 -5.54 -13.54
CA GLY A 107 11.83 -5.72 -13.69
C GLY A 107 11.02 -4.46 -13.35
N ARG A 108 11.70 -3.33 -13.07
CA ARG A 108 11.12 -2.02 -12.77
C ARG A 108 10.10 -2.02 -11.62
N LEU A 109 10.22 -2.96 -10.66
CA LEU A 109 9.35 -3.01 -9.49
C LEU A 109 9.37 -1.67 -8.74
N ARG A 110 8.19 -1.14 -8.42
CA ARG A 110 8.00 0.07 -7.63
C ARG A 110 7.25 -0.24 -6.35
N ALA A 111 7.51 0.54 -5.31
CA ALA A 111 6.77 0.46 -4.06
C ALA A 111 6.50 1.87 -3.51
N PHE A 112 5.28 2.10 -3.03
CA PHE A 112 4.97 3.30 -2.27
C PHE A 112 3.98 3.04 -1.13
N VAL A 113 4.07 3.89 -0.12
CA VAL A 113 3.25 3.87 1.09
C VAL A 113 2.44 5.16 1.16
N VAL A 114 1.13 5.02 1.33
CA VAL A 114 0.21 6.11 1.69
C VAL A 114 -0.06 6.01 3.17
N ALA A 115 0.61 6.85 3.95
CA ALA A 115 0.37 6.97 5.38
C ALA A 115 -0.85 7.86 5.63
N LEU A 116 -1.75 7.37 6.48
CA LEU A 116 -2.98 8.04 6.89
C LEU A 116 -2.95 8.24 8.41
N TYR A 117 -3.28 9.45 8.84
CA TYR A 117 -3.44 9.83 10.25
C TYR A 117 -4.85 10.42 10.45
N PRO A 118 -5.91 9.60 10.35
CA PRO A 118 -7.28 10.08 10.13
C PRO A 118 -7.85 10.99 11.22
N GLU A 119 -7.32 10.90 12.45
CA GLU A 119 -7.75 11.69 13.61
C GLU A 119 -7.09 13.09 13.65
N GLU A 120 -5.90 13.25 13.06
CA GLU A 120 -5.09 14.48 13.18
C GLU A 120 -4.88 15.19 11.82
N LEU A 121 -4.92 14.46 10.71
CA LEU A 121 -4.66 14.94 9.36
C LEU A 121 -5.83 14.57 8.42
N THR A 122 -6.85 15.41 8.41
CA THR A 122 -8.06 15.28 7.57
C THR A 122 -7.92 15.99 6.22
N ASP A 123 -6.94 16.89 6.08
CA ASP A 123 -6.61 17.56 4.83
C ASP A 123 -5.11 17.92 4.77
N VAL A 124 -4.37 17.22 3.91
CA VAL A 124 -2.93 17.41 3.73
C VAL A 124 -2.60 18.79 3.13
N VAL A 125 -3.52 19.38 2.36
CA VAL A 125 -3.32 20.66 1.66
C VAL A 125 -3.49 21.84 2.60
N THR A 126 -4.48 21.81 3.50
CA THR A 126 -4.81 22.97 4.36
C THR A 126 -4.18 22.89 5.76
N GLN A 127 -3.77 21.71 6.22
CA GLN A 127 -3.17 21.52 7.55
C GLN A 127 -1.63 21.48 7.46
N ASP A 128 -1.01 22.59 7.02
CA ASP A 128 0.43 22.71 6.78
C ASP A 128 1.31 22.23 7.94
N GLU A 129 0.99 22.64 9.17
CA GLU A 129 1.75 22.28 10.38
C GLU A 129 1.74 20.76 10.62
N LYS A 130 0.55 20.14 10.60
CA LYS A 130 0.40 18.69 10.77
C LYS A 130 0.99 17.90 9.62
N ARG A 131 0.87 18.36 8.37
CA ARG A 131 1.58 17.75 7.23
C ARG A 131 3.09 17.74 7.47
N ASN A 132 3.66 18.87 7.91
CA ASN A 132 5.10 19.01 8.13
C ASN A 132 5.58 18.13 9.30
N GLU A 133 4.81 18.04 10.39
CA GLU A 133 5.06 17.14 11.53
C GLU A 133 5.14 15.67 11.06
N TYR A 134 4.11 15.18 10.38
CA TYR A 134 4.08 13.80 9.89
C TYR A 134 5.08 13.53 8.75
N ALA A 135 5.39 14.53 7.93
CA ALA A 135 6.44 14.42 6.93
C ALA A 135 7.81 14.24 7.60
N ALA A 136 8.13 15.00 8.65
CA ALA A 136 9.38 14.81 9.41
C ALA A 136 9.46 13.43 10.07
N ARG A 137 8.35 12.92 10.60
CA ARG A 137 8.24 11.56 11.18
C ARG A 137 8.51 10.47 10.14
N LEU A 138 7.96 10.60 8.93
CA LEU A 138 8.17 9.66 7.82
C LEU A 138 9.56 9.80 7.16
N ASP A 139 10.12 11.00 7.04
CA ASP A 139 11.51 11.21 6.60
C ASP A 139 12.48 10.51 7.58
N LYS A 140 12.25 10.65 8.90
CA LYS A 140 13.03 9.94 9.92
C LYS A 140 12.88 8.43 9.80
N LEU A 141 11.66 7.90 9.65
CA LEU A 141 11.42 6.47 9.44
C LEU A 141 12.20 5.94 8.22
N ALA A 142 12.19 6.67 7.10
CA ALA A 142 12.91 6.29 5.91
C ALA A 142 14.43 6.32 6.09
N ALA A 143 14.95 7.30 6.84
CA ALA A 143 16.37 7.38 7.18
C ALA A 143 16.81 6.24 8.11
N ASP A 144 16.04 5.97 9.18
CA ASP A 144 16.28 4.90 10.16
C ASP A 144 16.32 3.52 9.46
N LEU A 145 15.39 3.27 8.53
CA LEU A 145 15.30 2.02 7.76
C LEU A 145 16.12 2.02 6.45
N LYS A 146 16.79 3.13 6.12
CA LYS A 146 17.58 3.34 4.89
C LYS A 146 16.81 3.03 3.60
N LEU A 147 15.56 3.47 3.50
CA LEU A 147 14.70 3.22 2.34
C LEU A 147 15.19 4.02 1.11
N THR A 148 15.41 3.31 0.01
CA THR A 148 15.94 3.82 -1.27
C THR A 148 14.95 3.63 -2.42
N GLY A 149 14.20 2.51 -2.40
CA GLY A 149 13.25 2.10 -3.43
C GLY A 149 11.77 2.23 -3.05
N VAL A 150 11.47 2.46 -1.76
CA VAL A 150 10.09 2.66 -1.27
C VAL A 150 9.82 4.14 -1.02
N VAL A 151 8.81 4.70 -1.71
CA VAL A 151 8.39 6.11 -1.51
C VAL A 151 7.34 6.20 -0.41
N LEU A 152 7.55 7.07 0.58
CA LEU A 152 6.57 7.36 1.64
C LEU A 152 5.80 8.63 1.29
N THR A 153 4.48 8.61 1.48
CA THR A 153 3.57 9.69 1.09
C THR A 153 2.49 9.91 2.16
N LEU A 154 1.93 11.12 2.21
CA LEU A 154 0.78 11.48 3.05
C LEU A 154 -0.45 11.73 2.18
N ALA A 155 -1.61 11.21 2.60
CA ALA A 155 -2.91 11.53 2.01
C ALA A 155 -3.96 11.71 3.12
N ALA A 156 -5.08 12.35 2.79
CA ALA A 156 -6.26 12.34 3.64
C ALA A 156 -7.16 11.15 3.26
N PRO A 157 -7.98 10.61 4.18
CA PRO A 157 -8.93 9.53 3.87
C PRO A 157 -9.85 9.84 2.68
N LYS A 158 -10.28 11.11 2.55
CA LYS A 158 -11.12 11.60 1.43
C LYS A 158 -10.49 11.41 0.05
N ASP A 159 -9.16 11.48 -0.07
CA ASP A 159 -8.44 11.32 -1.33
C ASP A 159 -8.47 9.87 -1.84
N LEU A 160 -8.75 8.93 -0.94
CA LEU A 160 -8.81 7.50 -1.18
C LEU A 160 -10.24 6.93 -1.17
N ALA A 161 -11.28 7.75 -1.00
CA ALA A 161 -12.67 7.29 -0.88
C ALA A 161 -13.10 6.33 -2.02
N ARG A 162 -12.70 6.63 -3.26
CA ARG A 162 -12.99 5.81 -4.46
C ARG A 162 -12.30 4.44 -4.50
N PHE A 163 -11.39 4.14 -3.57
CA PHE A 163 -10.74 2.82 -3.45
C PHE A 163 -11.51 1.89 -2.51
N ASN A 164 -12.50 2.41 -1.77
CA ASN A 164 -13.35 1.69 -0.83
C ASN A 164 -12.58 0.83 0.20
N PHE A 165 -11.38 1.24 0.59
CA PHE A 165 -10.54 0.49 1.55
C PHE A 165 -11.27 0.26 2.87
N ASP A 166 -11.04 -0.89 3.50
CA ASP A 166 -11.54 -1.10 4.85
C ASP A 166 -10.85 -0.10 5.81
N GLU A 167 -11.67 0.61 6.58
CA GLU A 167 -11.20 1.63 7.53
C GLU A 167 -10.84 1.05 8.90
N THR A 168 -11.32 -0.17 9.18
CA THR A 168 -11.10 -0.88 10.45
C THR A 168 -9.76 -1.63 10.49
N VAL A 169 -9.11 -1.81 9.33
CA VAL A 169 -7.81 -2.49 9.23
C VAL A 169 -6.66 -1.49 9.22
N ALA A 170 -5.53 -1.87 9.79
CA ALA A 170 -4.37 -1.00 9.91
C ALA A 170 -3.62 -0.83 8.57
N LEU A 171 -3.63 -1.87 7.72
CA LEU A 171 -2.93 -1.87 6.43
C LEU A 171 -3.81 -2.48 5.33
N ASN A 172 -3.96 -1.76 4.21
CA ASN A 172 -4.43 -2.34 2.95
C ASN A 172 -3.22 -2.44 2.00
N ALA A 173 -2.92 -3.63 1.50
CA ALA A 173 -1.80 -3.90 0.60
C ALA A 173 -2.31 -4.32 -0.79
N ILE A 174 -2.04 -3.50 -1.80
CA ILE A 174 -2.45 -3.72 -3.19
C ILE A 174 -1.21 -3.94 -4.06
N VAL A 175 -1.18 -5.05 -4.78
CA VAL A 175 -0.16 -5.33 -5.79
C VAL A 175 -0.83 -5.26 -7.16
N TYR A 176 -0.31 -4.42 -8.06
CA TYR A 176 -0.91 -4.20 -9.39
C TYR A 176 0.13 -4.09 -10.50
N GLN A 177 -0.32 -4.30 -11.74
CA GLN A 177 0.49 -4.22 -12.95
C GLN A 177 -0.36 -3.69 -14.10
N LYS A 178 0.09 -2.63 -14.80
CA LYS A 178 -0.70 -1.92 -15.84
C LYS A 178 -2.08 -1.50 -15.32
N LEU A 179 -2.10 -0.92 -14.11
CA LEU A 179 -3.30 -0.55 -13.36
C LEU A 179 -4.29 -1.70 -13.08
N LYS A 180 -3.91 -2.98 -13.25
CA LYS A 180 -4.76 -4.14 -12.95
C LYS A 180 -4.33 -4.77 -11.62
N VAL A 181 -5.26 -4.90 -10.67
CA VAL A 181 -4.98 -5.49 -9.36
C VAL A 181 -4.72 -7.00 -9.52
N THR A 182 -3.58 -7.45 -8.99
CA THR A 182 -3.12 -8.85 -9.04
C THR A 182 -3.21 -9.52 -7.67
N ALA A 183 -3.00 -8.76 -6.59
CA ALA A 183 -3.27 -9.19 -5.22
C ALA A 183 -3.79 -8.00 -4.40
N SER A 184 -4.65 -8.29 -3.43
CA SER A 184 -5.24 -7.34 -2.49
C SER A 184 -5.36 -8.00 -1.13
N ARG A 185 -4.89 -7.35 -0.07
CA ARG A 185 -4.91 -7.86 1.31
C ARG A 185 -5.27 -6.73 2.28
N SER A 186 -6.08 -7.07 3.28
CA SER A 186 -6.45 -6.19 4.39
C SER A 186 -5.92 -6.83 5.68
N ILE A 187 -5.11 -6.11 6.46
CA ILE A 187 -4.34 -6.66 7.59
C ILE A 187 -4.61 -5.81 8.83
N GLY A 188 -5.07 -6.46 9.90
CA GLY A 188 -5.31 -5.84 11.21
C GLY A 188 -4.02 -5.42 11.91
N ARG A 189 -4.14 -4.56 12.94
CA ARG A 189 -2.98 -4.03 13.67
C ARG A 189 -2.15 -5.14 14.33
N ASP A 190 -2.80 -6.02 15.07
CA ASP A 190 -2.20 -7.11 15.85
C ASP A 190 -1.36 -8.07 14.98
N ALA A 191 -1.75 -8.25 13.71
CA ALA A 191 -1.04 -9.09 12.74
C ALA A 191 0.27 -8.46 12.22
N LEU A 192 0.47 -7.15 12.43
CA LEU A 192 1.66 -6.40 12.03
C LEU A 192 2.63 -6.13 13.16
N ASP A 193 2.29 -6.43 14.41
CA ASP A 193 3.22 -6.22 15.54
C ASP A 193 4.32 -7.29 15.59
N GLN A 194 4.13 -8.42 14.89
CA GLN A 194 5.14 -9.47 14.75
C GLN A 194 6.01 -9.26 13.50
N ALA A 195 7.30 -9.00 13.69
CA ALA A 195 8.28 -9.07 12.61
C ALA A 195 8.32 -10.49 12.01
N ASN A 196 8.39 -10.60 10.69
CA ASN A 196 8.16 -11.84 9.93
C ASN A 196 6.74 -12.43 10.05
N GLY A 197 5.73 -11.68 10.50
CA GLY A 197 4.35 -12.17 10.59
C GLY A 197 3.79 -12.73 9.27
N PRO A 198 2.88 -13.72 9.32
CA PRO A 198 2.42 -14.45 8.13
C PRO A 198 1.77 -13.54 7.09
N ASP A 199 1.02 -12.51 7.50
CA ASP A 199 0.39 -11.57 6.58
C ASP A 199 1.40 -10.68 5.84
N ALA A 200 2.45 -10.21 6.52
CA ALA A 200 3.55 -9.49 5.90
C ALA A 200 4.30 -10.38 4.90
N GLN A 201 4.55 -11.65 5.25
CA GLN A 201 5.12 -12.63 4.31
C GLN A 201 4.18 -12.87 3.11
N ALA A 202 2.87 -12.93 3.32
CA ALA A 202 1.89 -13.15 2.27
C ALA A 202 1.77 -11.97 1.28
N VAL A 203 2.05 -10.73 1.72
CA VAL A 203 2.25 -9.58 0.82
C VAL A 203 3.51 -9.78 -0.02
N LEU A 204 4.67 -10.04 0.61
CA LEU A 204 5.95 -10.22 -0.08
C LEU A 204 5.93 -11.40 -1.07
N ALA A 205 5.22 -12.48 -0.73
CA ALA A 205 5.01 -13.63 -1.60
C ALA A 205 4.21 -13.26 -2.86
N SER A 206 3.11 -12.51 -2.73
CA SER A 206 2.33 -12.04 -3.89
C SER A 206 3.13 -11.08 -4.79
N VAL A 207 4.06 -10.30 -4.23
CA VAL A 207 5.00 -9.48 -5.03
C VAL A 207 5.99 -10.37 -5.77
N THR A 208 6.56 -11.38 -5.10
CA THR A 208 7.51 -12.32 -5.70
C THR A 208 6.86 -13.12 -6.83
N GLU A 209 5.64 -13.62 -6.63
CA GLU A 209 4.86 -14.33 -7.64
C GLU A 209 4.62 -13.46 -8.89
N LEU A 210 4.24 -12.19 -8.71
CA LEU A 210 4.08 -11.25 -9.82
C LEU A 210 5.40 -11.06 -10.58
N MET A 211 6.52 -10.88 -9.87
CA MET A 211 7.83 -10.67 -10.50
C MET A 211 8.33 -11.92 -11.23
N ASP A 212 8.21 -13.11 -10.65
CA ASP A 212 8.61 -14.36 -11.31
C ASP A 212 7.70 -14.67 -12.53
N LYS A 213 6.43 -14.26 -12.51
CA LYS A 213 5.52 -14.37 -13.65
C LYS A 213 5.85 -13.41 -14.80
N LEU A 214 6.26 -12.18 -14.49
CA LEU A 214 6.61 -11.16 -15.50
C LEU A 214 8.03 -11.33 -16.05
N TYR A 215 8.96 -11.78 -15.20
CA TYR A 215 10.39 -11.89 -15.50
C TYR A 215 10.91 -13.28 -15.10
N PRO A 216 10.44 -14.36 -15.75
CA PRO A 216 10.84 -15.71 -15.41
C PRO A 216 12.35 -15.89 -15.55
N LYS A 217 12.98 -16.42 -14.49
CA LYS A 217 14.41 -16.72 -14.47
C LYS A 217 14.72 -17.76 -15.57
N PRO A 218 15.82 -17.60 -16.34
CA PRO A 218 16.19 -18.58 -17.35
C PRO A 218 16.42 -19.95 -16.70
N LYS A 219 15.90 -21.00 -17.31
CA LYS A 219 16.20 -22.39 -16.91
C LYS A 219 17.71 -22.60 -17.10
N LYS A 220 18.38 -23.03 -16.04
CA LYS A 220 19.77 -23.50 -16.07
C LYS A 220 19.83 -24.90 -16.64
#